data_AF-R1CSU8-F1
#
_entry.id   AF-R1CSU8-F1
#
_cell.length_a   1.000
_cell.length_b   1.000
_cell.length_c   1.000
_cell.angle_alpha   90.00
_cell.angle_beta   90.00
_cell.angle_gamma   90.00
#
_symmetry.space_group_name_H-M   'P 1'
#
loop_
_entity.id
_entity.type
_entity.pdbx_description
1 polymer ?
#
loop_
_entity_poly.entity_id
_entity_poly.type
_entity_poly.pdbx_seq_one_letter_code
_entity_poly.pdbx_strand_id
1 'polypeptide(L)' 'MLKERLLDIFEKHQGKILGSLFGLIVAIVFLTVGFFKTIFILILVAIGYYFGKKIDNRENIGELLDRILPPGKLK' A
#
# COMPACT_ATOMS: atom_id res chain seq x y z
N MET A 1 3.99 28.62 -24.80
CA MET A 1 2.67 29.17 -24.42
C MET A 1 1.66 28.12 -23.94
N LEU A 2 1.24 27.13 -24.75
CA LEU A 2 0.23 26.14 -24.31
C LEU A 2 0.78 25.15 -23.26
N LYS A 3 2.05 24.74 -23.42
CA LYS A 3 2.73 23.82 -22.50
C LYS A 3 2.93 24.43 -21.11
N GLU A 4 3.32 25.71 -21.04
CA GLU A 4 3.45 26.43 -19.76
C GLU A 4 2.11 26.50 -19.01
N ARG A 5 1.00 26.76 -19.72
CA ARG A 5 -0.34 26.79 -19.12
C ARG A 5 -0.80 25.42 -18.62
N LEU A 6 -0.46 24.35 -19.32
CA LEU A 6 -0.77 22.98 -18.89
C LEU A 6 0.04 22.58 -17.66
N LEU A 7 1.32 22.98 -17.60
CA LEU A 7 2.18 22.73 -16.45
C LEU A 7 1.67 23.47 -15.21
N ASP A 8 1.29 24.75 -15.32
CA ASP A 8 0.70 25.53 -14.22
C ASP A 8 -0.59 24.90 -13.68
N ILE A 9 -1.47 24.41 -14.58
CA ILE A 9 -2.73 23.76 -14.17
C ILE A 9 -2.46 22.41 -13.51
N PHE A 10 -1.47 21.66 -14.03
CA PHE A 10 -1.01 20.45 -13.38
C PHE A 10 -0.50 20.79 -11.99
N GLU A 11 0.51 21.66 -11.84
CA GLU A 11 1.14 22.02 -10.56
C GLU A 11 0.12 22.48 -9.51
N LYS A 12 -0.88 23.27 -9.92
CA LYS A 12 -1.92 23.79 -9.03
C LYS A 12 -2.96 22.74 -8.59
N HIS A 13 -3.14 21.66 -9.36
CA HIS A 13 -4.19 20.66 -9.14
C HIS A 13 -3.71 19.19 -9.25
N GLN A 14 -2.42 18.92 -9.07
CA GLN A 14 -1.82 17.59 -9.28
C GLN A 14 -2.56 16.51 -8.51
N GLY A 15 -2.94 16.77 -7.25
CA GLY A 15 -3.66 15.81 -6.42
C GLY A 15 -5.03 15.41 -6.99
N LYS A 16 -5.78 16.35 -7.57
CA LYS A 16 -7.10 16.05 -8.19
C LYS A 16 -6.93 15.24 -9.47
N ILE A 17 -5.93 15.59 -10.28
CA ILE A 17 -5.67 14.90 -11.55
C ILE A 17 -5.15 13.48 -11.30
N LEU A 18 -4.17 13.32 -10.41
CA LEU A 18 -3.68 11.99 -10.02
C LEU A 18 -4.79 11.15 -9.39
N GLY A 19 -5.58 11.73 -8.48
CA GLY A 19 -6.69 11.02 -7.83
C GLY A 19 -7.75 10.56 -8.83
N SER A 20 -8.12 11.41 -9.78
CA SER A 20 -9.08 11.06 -10.83
C SER A 20 -8.54 9.98 -11.77
N LEU A 21 -7.27 10.09 -12.20
CA LEU A 21 -6.63 9.09 -13.05
C LEU A 21 -6.49 7.74 -12.34
N PHE A 22 -6.10 7.77 -11.06
CA PHE A 22 -6.00 6.57 -10.24
C PHE A 22 -7.36 5.91 -10.04
N GLY A 23 -8.40 6.70 -9.71
CA GLY A 23 -9.77 6.21 -9.58
C GLY A 23 -10.31 5.58 -10.87
N LEU A 24 -9.97 6.16 -12.03
CA LEU A 24 -10.33 5.59 -13.34
C LEU A 24 -9.69 4.22 -13.55
N ILE A 25 -8.40 4.08 -13.26
CA ILE A 25 -7.67 2.80 -13.39
C ILE A 25 -8.29 1.74 -12.48
N VAL A 26 -8.55 2.09 -11.22
CA VAL A 26 -9.19 1.19 -10.25
C VAL A 26 -10.58 0.77 -10.74
N ALA A 27 -11.39 1.70 -11.25
CA ALA A 27 -12.72 1.41 -11.78
C ALA A 27 -12.68 0.45 -12.98
N ILE A 28 -11.73 0.63 -13.90
CA ILE A 28 -11.53 -0.26 -15.06
C ILE A 28 -11.16 -1.67 -14.60
N VAL A 29 -10.26 -1.80 -13.62
CA VAL A 29 -9.89 -3.10 -13.04
C VAL A 29 -11.10 -3.76 -12.37
N PHE A 30 -11.90 -2.99 -11.62
CA PHE A 30 -13.15 -3.48 -11.01
C PHE A 30 -14.14 -4.02 -12.05
N LEU A 31 -14.28 -3.33 -13.20
CA LEU A 31 -15.18 -3.75 -14.28
C LEU A 31 -14.67 -5.00 -15.00
N THR A 32 -13.36 -5.07 -15.28
CA THR A 32 -12.76 -6.14 -16.09
C THR A 32 -12.53 -7.42 -15.30
N VAL A 33 -11.98 -7.32 -14.08
CA VAL A 33 -11.69 -8.47 -13.22
C VAL A 33 -12.94 -8.93 -12.45
N GLY A 34 -13.82 -7.99 -12.14
CA GLY A 34 -15.07 -8.18 -11.40
C GLY A 34 -14.99 -7.67 -9.95
N PHE A 35 -16.15 -7.28 -9.42
CA PHE A 35 -16.28 -6.65 -8.10
C PHE A 35 -15.69 -7.51 -6.96
N PHE A 36 -16.08 -8.78 -6.88
CA PHE A 36 -15.65 -9.68 -5.79
C PHE A 36 -14.16 -10.02 -5.85
N LYS A 37 -13.61 -10.19 -7.05
CA LYS A 37 -12.17 -10.48 -7.22
C LYS A 37 -11.31 -9.29 -6.79
N THR A 38 -11.76 -8.07 -7.07
CA THR A 38 -11.01 -6.87 -6.68
C THR A 38 -11.03 -6.67 -5.16
N ILE A 39 -12.16 -6.91 -4.50
CA ILE A 39 -12.25 -6.92 -3.03
C ILE A 39 -11.31 -7.96 -2.43
N PHE A 40 -11.26 -9.17 -2.99
CA PHE A 40 -10.36 -10.22 -2.51
C PHE A 40 -8.88 -9.80 -2.60
N ILE A 41 -8.48 -9.19 -3.72
CA ILE A 41 -7.12 -8.63 -3.89
C ILE A 41 -6.86 -7.52 -2.86
N LEU A 42 -7.83 -6.63 -2.63
CA LEU A 42 -7.72 -5.54 -1.67
C LEU A 42 -7.51 -6.05 -0.23
N ILE A 43 -8.23 -7.11 0.15
CA ILE A 43 -8.07 -7.78 1.44
C ILE A 43 -6.68 -8.41 1.55
N LEU A 44 -6.22 -9.13 0.51
CA LEU A 44 -4.87 -9.71 0.48
C LEU A 44 -3.78 -8.65 0.62
N VAL A 45 -3.90 -7.52 -0.08
CA VAL A 45 -2.97 -6.39 0.03
C VAL A 45 -3.01 -5.78 1.42
N ALA A 46 -4.19 -5.57 2.01
CA ALA A 46 -4.34 -5.04 3.37
C ALA A 46 -3.71 -5.97 4.41
N ILE A 47 -3.91 -7.28 4.28
CA ILE A 47 -3.27 -8.31 5.11
C ILE A 47 -1.75 -8.23 4.92
N GLY A 48 -1.27 -8.29 3.67
CA GLY A 48 0.16 -8.21 3.36
C GLY A 48 0.82 -6.96 3.92
N TYR A 49 0.14 -5.80 3.85
CA TYR A 49 0.62 -4.56 4.44
C TYR A 49 0.60 -4.58 5.98
N TYR A 50 -0.44 -5.13 6.61
CA TYR A 50 -0.50 -5.27 8.05
C TYR A 50 0.63 -6.16 8.59
N PHE A 51 0.85 -7.32 7.95
CA PHE A 51 1.95 -8.21 8.29
C PHE A 51 3.31 -7.59 7.95
N GLY A 52 3.45 -6.98 6.78
CA GLY A 52 4.65 -6.28 6.35
C GLY A 52 5.04 -5.14 7.29
N LYS A 53 4.08 -4.31 7.70
CA LYS A 53 4.27 -3.25 8.69
C LYS A 53 4.69 -3.81 10.05
N LYS A 54 4.13 -4.94 10.47
CA LYS A 54 4.51 -5.61 11.72
C LYS A 54 5.96 -6.14 11.68
N ILE A 55 6.44 -6.54 10.50
CA ILE A 55 7.82 -6.99 10.28
C ILE A 55 8.78 -5.79 10.17
N ASP A 56 8.38 -4.75 9.43
CA ASP A 56 9.18 -3.55 9.18
C ASP A 56 9.34 -2.68 10.43
N ASN A 57 8.32 -2.62 11.29
CA ASN A 57 8.34 -1.81 12.49
C ASN A 57 9.38 -2.23 13.54
N ARG A 58 10.07 -3.38 13.40
CA ARG A 58 11.18 -3.81 14.27
C ARG A 58 11.11 -3.33 15.73
N GLU A 59 9.93 -3.35 16.35
CA GLU A 59 9.79 -3.75 17.75
C GLU A 59 9.99 -5.27 17.73
N ASN A 60 11.26 -5.59 17.49
CA ASN A 60 11.96 -6.74 17.96
C ASN A 60 11.12 -8.03 17.98
N ILE A 61 10.88 -8.61 16.78
CA ILE A 61 10.59 -10.04 16.72
C ILE A 61 11.70 -10.81 17.47
N GLY A 62 12.95 -10.30 17.45
CA GLY A 62 14.05 -10.76 18.31
C GLY A 62 13.77 -10.63 19.82
N GLU A 63 13.42 -9.47 20.35
CA GLU A 63 13.10 -9.27 21.79
C GLU A 63 11.78 -9.95 22.22
N LEU A 64 10.76 -10.01 21.37
CA LEU A 64 9.55 -10.78 21.65
C LEU A 64 9.85 -12.28 21.68
N LEU A 65 10.75 -12.75 20.82
CA LEU A 65 11.22 -14.13 20.81
C LEU A 65 12.16 -14.41 21.99
N ASP A 66 13.04 -13.49 22.38
CA ASP A 66 13.89 -13.57 23.58
C ASP A 66 13.08 -13.47 24.88
N ARG A 67 11.91 -12.83 24.85
CA ARG A 67 10.98 -12.75 26.00
C ARG A 67 10.09 -13.99 26.13
N ILE A 68 9.80 -14.68 25.03
CA ILE A 68 8.96 -15.89 25.01
C ILE A 68 9.79 -17.18 25.07
N LEU A 69 11.00 -17.18 24.52
CA LEU A 69 11.96 -18.27 24.61
C LEU A 69 13.08 -17.87 25.60
N PRO A 70 13.15 -18.49 26.79
CA PRO A 70 14.30 -18.28 27.68
C PRO A 70 15.59 -18.65 26.95
N PRO A 71 16.72 -17.97 27.26
CA PRO A 71 17.99 -18.19 26.58
C PRO A 71 18.41 -19.65 26.72
N GLY A 72 18.17 -20.42 25.66
CA GLY A 72 18.73 -21.74 25.49
C GLY A 72 20.22 -21.54 25.24
N LYS A 73 21.00 -21.63 26.32
CA LYS A 73 22.46 -21.82 26.26
C LYS A 73 22.78 -22.91 25.24
N LEU A 74 23.13 -22.53 24.03
CA LEU A 74 23.90 -23.37 23.14
C LEU A 74 25.24 -22.66 22.92
N LYS A 75 26.14 -23.12 23.79
CA LYS A 75 27.60 -23.05 23.82
C LYS A 75 28.29 -22.50 22.58
#